data_AF-A0A9D7QLL5-F1
#
_entry.id   AF-A0A9D7QLL5-F1
#
_cell.length_a   1.000
_cell.length_b   1.000
_cell.length_c   1.000
_cell.angle_alpha   90.00
_cell.angle_beta   90.00
_cell.angle_gamma   90.00
#
_symmetry.space_group_name_H-M   'P 1'
#
loop_
_entity.id
_entity.type
_entity.pdbx_description
1 polymer ?
#
loop_
_entity_poly.entity_id
_entity_poly.type
_entity_poly.pdbx_seq_one_letter_code
_entity_poly.pdbx_strand_id
1 'polypeptide(L)'
;MTATVHDARMASLRTRSAVTRVFIALFLLVDLLLAAFAALMLYREVTTRISFFMVGLPWFLLFIALPLAASGFALMVWVHRAHANLHAETLEGLNFAPGWAAASFVVPVAGLIVPFQAMRELWNRSHGEPEHFARVSVDTVSSWWSCWVAGTLILFALTLLTALDRLTPFVLMTPPGVNGLFLLLALLLLAGSAWFLWRIVAAITLAQQSVTRVEGTFD
;
A
#
# COMPACT_ATOMS: atom_id res chain seq x y z
N MET A 1 18.79 -30.19 -12.53
CA MET A 1 18.96 -28.75 -12.90
C MET A 1 17.76 -27.88 -12.49
N THR A 2 16.62 -28.46 -12.09
CA THR A 2 15.37 -27.76 -11.75
C THR A 2 15.31 -27.23 -10.31
N ALA A 3 15.87 -27.97 -9.33
CA ALA A 3 15.90 -27.56 -7.92
C ALA A 3 16.68 -26.25 -7.68
N THR A 4 17.85 -26.09 -8.31
CA THR A 4 18.70 -24.89 -8.14
C THR A 4 18.04 -23.62 -8.65
N VAL A 5 17.29 -23.71 -9.75
CA VAL A 5 16.53 -22.58 -10.29
C VAL A 5 15.41 -22.21 -9.32
N HIS A 6 14.63 -23.20 -8.85
CA HIS A 6 13.57 -22.97 -7.88
C HIS A 6 14.09 -22.30 -6.58
N ASP A 7 15.18 -22.80 -6.01
CA ASP A 7 15.78 -22.25 -4.78
C ASP A 7 16.24 -20.80 -4.97
N ALA A 8 16.87 -20.50 -6.10
CA ALA A 8 17.25 -19.14 -6.47
C ALA A 8 16.01 -18.22 -6.58
N ARG A 9 14.89 -18.75 -7.09
CA ARG A 9 13.64 -17.99 -7.20
C ARG A 9 13.07 -17.61 -5.85
N MET A 10 13.04 -18.56 -4.90
CA MET A 10 12.54 -18.36 -3.54
C MET A 10 13.48 -17.48 -2.70
N ALA A 11 14.80 -17.63 -2.87
CA ALA A 11 15.77 -16.72 -2.26
C ALA A 11 15.55 -15.26 -2.72
N SER A 12 15.37 -15.03 -4.02
CA SER A 12 15.09 -13.70 -4.55
C SER A 12 13.77 -13.11 -4.01
N LEU A 13 12.71 -13.93 -3.91
CA LEU A 13 11.44 -13.50 -3.33
C LEU A 13 11.61 -13.06 -1.86
N ARG A 14 12.33 -13.85 -1.05
CA ARG A 14 12.61 -13.53 0.37
C ARG A 14 13.34 -12.21 0.53
N THR A 15 14.41 -12.01 -0.23
CA THR A 15 15.19 -10.76 -0.16
C THR A 15 14.34 -9.56 -0.54
N ARG A 16 13.58 -9.63 -1.64
CA ARG A 16 12.70 -8.54 -2.08
C ARG A 16 11.57 -8.27 -1.08
N SER A 17 11.00 -9.33 -0.49
CA SER A 17 9.98 -9.22 0.55
C SER A 17 10.51 -8.53 1.80
N ALA A 18 11.70 -8.92 2.27
CA ALA A 18 12.35 -8.29 3.42
C ALA A 18 12.62 -6.80 3.17
N VAL A 19 13.21 -6.46 2.02
CA VAL A 19 13.45 -5.06 1.62
C VAL A 19 12.14 -4.26 1.55
N THR A 20 11.12 -4.80 0.89
CA THR A 20 9.80 -4.17 0.77
C THR A 20 9.18 -3.92 2.14
N ARG A 21 9.24 -4.91 3.04
CA ARG A 21 8.72 -4.78 4.40
C ARG A 21 9.48 -3.76 5.25
N VAL A 22 10.79 -3.62 5.07
CA VAL A 22 11.57 -2.56 5.72
C VAL A 22 11.09 -1.19 5.24
N PHE A 23 10.94 -0.98 3.93
CA PHE A 23 10.43 0.30 3.42
C PHE A 23 9.00 0.60 3.87
N ILE A 24 8.11 -0.40 3.88
CA ILE A 24 6.74 -0.23 4.41
C ILE A 24 6.77 0.10 5.91
N ALA A 25 7.65 -0.54 6.70
CA ALA A 25 7.77 -0.27 8.13
C ALA A 25 8.34 1.14 8.39
N LEU A 26 9.30 1.60 7.59
CA LEU A 26 9.82 2.97 7.65
C LEU A 26 8.75 3.98 7.27
N PHE A 27 7.99 3.73 6.20
CA PHE A 27 6.83 4.55 5.83
C PHE A 27 5.83 4.63 6.99
N LEU A 28 5.43 3.48 7.55
CA LEU A 28 4.52 3.40 8.70
C LEU A 28 5.03 4.21 9.90
N LEU A 29 6.32 4.09 10.23
CA LEU A 29 6.92 4.85 11.33
C LEU A 29 6.84 6.35 11.08
N VAL A 30 7.24 6.80 9.89
CA VAL A 30 7.17 8.22 9.52
C VAL A 30 5.73 8.73 9.56
N ASP A 31 4.80 7.96 8.99
CA ASP A 31 3.39 8.33 8.91
C ASP A 31 2.74 8.43 10.31
N LEU A 32 3.11 7.55 11.24
CA LEU A 32 2.67 7.62 12.65
C LEU A 32 3.27 8.83 13.39
N LEU A 33 4.54 9.18 13.12
CA LEU A 33 5.15 10.39 13.67
C LEU A 33 4.47 11.65 13.14
N LEU A 34 4.13 11.67 11.84
CA LEU A 34 3.34 12.74 11.24
C LEU A 34 1.93 12.78 11.83
N ALA A 35 1.27 11.65 12.05
CA ALA A 35 -0.06 11.60 12.67
C ALA A 35 -0.02 12.16 14.11
N ALA A 36 0.99 11.79 14.91
CA ALA A 36 1.18 12.34 16.25
C ALA A 36 1.40 13.87 16.21
N PHE A 37 2.20 14.34 15.26
CA PHE A 37 2.43 15.77 15.08
C PHE A 37 1.17 16.51 14.59
N ALA A 38 0.39 15.92 13.70
CA ALA A 38 -0.90 16.45 13.25
C ALA A 38 -1.92 16.52 14.40
N ALA A 39 -1.96 15.51 15.27
CA ALA A 39 -2.80 15.52 16.47
C ALA A 39 -2.39 16.65 17.45
N LEU A 40 -1.09 16.87 17.64
CA LEU A 40 -0.58 17.98 18.44
C LEU A 40 -0.98 19.34 17.84
N MET A 41 -0.85 19.49 16.52
CA MET A 41 -1.25 20.71 15.80
C MET A 41 -2.76 20.96 15.90
N LEU A 42 -3.57 19.92 15.77
CA LEU A 42 -5.02 19.99 15.96
C LEU A 42 -5.37 20.45 17.38
N TYR A 43 -4.75 19.86 18.41
CA TYR A 43 -4.94 20.27 19.81
C TYR A 43 -4.59 21.75 20.02
N ARG A 44 -3.45 22.19 19.47
CA ARG A 44 -3.03 23.60 19.51
C ARG A 44 -4.05 24.50 18.84
N GLU A 45 -4.50 24.18 17.62
CA GLU A 45 -5.48 24.98 16.89
C GLU A 45 -6.80 25.12 17.64
N VAL A 46 -7.30 24.02 18.21
CA VAL A 46 -8.55 24.03 19.00
C VAL A 46 -8.41 24.92 20.24
N THR A 47 -7.25 24.91 20.90
CA THR A 47 -7.00 25.63 22.15
C THR A 47 -6.69 27.11 21.93
N THR A 48 -5.85 27.45 20.95
CA THR A 48 -5.37 28.83 20.72
C THR A 48 -6.18 29.59 19.69
N ARG A 49 -7.05 28.91 18.93
CA ARG A 49 -7.77 29.45 17.75
C ARG A 49 -6.85 29.93 16.62
N ILE A 50 -5.57 29.57 16.65
CA ILE A 50 -4.60 29.85 15.58
C ILE A 50 -4.41 28.59 14.76
N SER A 51 -4.77 28.62 13.47
CA SER A 51 -4.53 27.49 12.57
C SER A 51 -3.16 27.57 11.92
N PHE A 52 -2.44 26.45 11.96
CA PHE A 52 -1.17 26.25 11.24
C PHE A 52 -1.35 25.39 9.99
N PHE A 53 -2.58 24.99 9.66
CA PHE A 53 -2.86 23.98 8.65
C PHE A 53 -2.27 24.33 7.28
N MET A 54 -2.52 25.55 6.79
CA MET A 54 -2.07 25.96 5.46
C MET A 54 -0.55 26.07 5.31
N VAL A 55 0.15 26.32 6.43
CA VAL A 55 1.63 26.37 6.45
C VAL A 55 2.19 24.96 6.63
N GLY A 56 1.53 24.13 7.44
CA GLY A 56 1.95 22.77 7.76
C GLY A 56 1.73 21.78 6.61
N LEU A 57 0.61 21.87 5.88
CA LEU A 57 0.21 20.87 4.88
C LEU A 57 1.30 20.59 3.82
N PRO A 58 1.97 21.60 3.22
CA PRO A 58 3.07 21.33 2.27
C PRO A 58 4.21 20.51 2.88
N TRP A 59 4.54 20.73 4.16
CA TRP A 59 5.57 19.96 4.86
C TRP A 59 5.11 18.51 5.08
N PHE A 60 3.86 18.30 5.51
CA PHE A 60 3.30 16.94 5.62
C PHE A 60 3.38 16.19 4.28
N LEU A 61 2.97 16.85 3.18
CA LEU A 61 3.03 16.27 1.84
C LEU A 61 4.46 15.94 1.40
N LEU A 62 5.42 16.81 1.72
CA LEU A 62 6.84 16.56 1.42
C LEU A 62 7.38 15.35 2.20
N PHE A 63 7.13 15.30 3.51
CA PHE A 63 7.65 14.24 4.38
C PHE A 63 7.00 12.88 4.13
N ILE A 64 5.75 12.83 3.67
CA ILE A 64 5.09 11.57 3.29
C ILE A 64 5.52 11.09 1.89
N ALA A 65 5.77 12.00 0.94
CA ALA A 65 5.99 11.64 -0.47
C ALA A 65 7.24 10.76 -0.70
N LEU A 66 8.37 11.09 -0.06
CA LEU A 66 9.61 10.33 -0.27
C LEU A 66 9.53 8.88 0.25
N PRO A 67 9.13 8.61 1.51
CA PRO A 67 8.96 7.24 1.99
C PRO A 67 7.86 6.47 1.23
N LEU A 68 6.81 7.17 0.78
CA LEU A 68 5.76 6.58 -0.04
C LEU A 68 6.28 6.12 -1.41
N ALA A 69 7.07 6.95 -2.09
CA ALA A 69 7.67 6.59 -3.36
C ALA A 69 8.66 5.42 -3.22
N ALA A 70 9.50 5.44 -2.17
CA ALA A 70 10.45 4.37 -1.91
C ALA A 70 9.76 3.02 -1.62
N SER A 71 8.73 3.03 -0.77
CA SER A 71 7.94 1.83 -0.45
C SER A 71 7.12 1.34 -1.65
N GLY A 72 6.52 2.24 -2.43
CA GLY A 72 5.81 1.91 -3.66
C GLY A 72 6.71 1.25 -4.70
N PHE A 73 7.92 1.78 -4.92
CA PHE A 73 8.88 1.18 -5.84
C PHE A 73 9.31 -0.22 -5.38
N ALA A 74 9.66 -0.37 -4.11
CA ALA A 74 10.01 -1.67 -3.55
C ALA A 74 8.86 -2.69 -3.68
N LEU A 75 7.63 -2.25 -3.41
CA LEU A 75 6.41 -3.05 -3.57
C LEU A 75 6.25 -3.52 -5.01
N MET A 76 6.37 -2.64 -6.01
CA MET A 76 6.24 -3.00 -7.42
C MET A 76 7.26 -4.08 -7.84
N VAL A 77 8.52 -3.95 -7.39
CA VAL A 77 9.58 -4.93 -7.65
C VAL A 77 9.28 -6.30 -7.02
N TRP A 78 8.68 -6.31 -5.83
CA TRP A 78 8.24 -7.54 -5.16
C TRP A 78 6.98 -8.13 -5.83
N VAL A 79 5.97 -7.32 -6.17
CA VAL A 79 4.74 -7.74 -6.86
C VAL A 79 5.07 -8.42 -8.18
N HIS A 80 5.93 -7.79 -9.00
CA HIS A 80 6.42 -8.39 -10.24
C HIS A 80 7.03 -9.77 -9.96
N ARG A 81 7.82 -9.89 -8.90
CA ARG A 81 8.49 -11.14 -8.58
C ARG A 81 7.51 -12.23 -8.14
N ALA A 82 6.59 -11.90 -7.25
CA ALA A 82 5.63 -12.82 -6.68
C ALA A 82 4.66 -13.35 -7.74
N HIS A 83 4.20 -12.50 -8.66
CA HIS A 83 3.42 -12.91 -9.83
C HIS A 83 4.22 -13.77 -10.82
N ALA A 84 5.49 -13.41 -11.06
CA ALA A 84 6.36 -14.21 -11.93
C ALA A 84 6.58 -15.63 -11.37
N ASN A 85 6.58 -15.81 -10.05
CA ASN A 85 6.63 -17.15 -9.44
C ASN A 85 5.38 -17.97 -9.75
N LEU A 86 4.17 -17.39 -9.62
CA LEU A 86 2.92 -18.09 -9.96
C LEU A 86 2.91 -18.57 -11.43
N HIS A 87 3.40 -17.74 -12.35
CA HIS A 87 3.50 -18.12 -13.77
C HIS A 87 4.54 -19.22 -14.00
N ALA A 88 5.62 -19.21 -13.21
CA ALA A 88 6.68 -20.22 -13.29
C ALA A 88 6.23 -21.60 -12.78
N GLU A 89 5.19 -21.65 -11.96
CA GLU A 89 4.51 -22.87 -11.51
C GLU A 89 3.44 -23.35 -12.51
N THR A 90 3.34 -22.70 -13.69
CA THR A 90 2.40 -23.06 -14.76
C THR A 90 0.95 -23.14 -14.30
N LEU A 91 0.59 -22.33 -13.30
CA LEU A 91 -0.78 -22.23 -12.81
C LEU A 91 -1.71 -21.73 -13.93
N GLU A 92 -2.76 -22.48 -14.19
CA GLU A 92 -3.85 -22.04 -15.07
C GLU A 92 -4.68 -20.92 -14.40
N GLY A 93 -5.32 -20.10 -15.22
CA GLY A 93 -6.30 -19.10 -14.75
C GLY A 93 -5.75 -17.80 -14.18
N LEU A 94 -4.47 -17.48 -14.41
CA LEU A 94 -3.88 -16.21 -13.96
C LEU A 94 -4.37 -15.05 -14.83
N ASN A 95 -5.00 -14.04 -14.22
CA ASN A 95 -5.58 -12.91 -14.94
C ASN A 95 -4.56 -11.77 -15.15
N PHE A 96 -3.50 -11.70 -14.32
CA PHE A 96 -2.57 -10.59 -14.34
C PHE A 96 -1.15 -11.01 -14.71
N ALA A 97 -0.63 -10.48 -15.82
CA ALA A 97 0.78 -10.62 -16.16
C ALA A 97 1.67 -9.91 -15.11
N PRO A 98 2.87 -10.44 -14.78
CA PRO A 98 3.73 -9.87 -13.73
C PRO A 98 4.10 -8.40 -13.95
N GLY A 99 4.37 -8.02 -15.21
CA GLY A 99 4.65 -6.64 -15.59
C GLY A 99 3.45 -5.71 -15.39
N TRP A 100 2.25 -6.15 -15.76
CA TRP A 100 1.02 -5.35 -15.61
C TRP A 100 0.60 -5.21 -14.14
N ALA A 101 0.70 -6.29 -13.36
CA ALA A 101 0.45 -6.26 -11.93
C ALA A 101 1.30 -5.21 -11.21
N ALA A 102 2.58 -5.10 -11.57
CA ALA A 102 3.49 -4.10 -10.99
C ALA A 102 3.30 -2.70 -11.59
N ALA A 103 3.27 -2.54 -12.91
CA ALA A 103 3.21 -1.24 -13.57
C ALA A 103 1.87 -0.51 -13.35
N SER A 104 0.79 -1.24 -13.10
CA SER A 104 -0.54 -0.64 -12.91
C SER A 104 -0.62 0.35 -11.74
N PHE A 105 0.25 0.23 -10.71
CA PHE A 105 0.28 1.14 -9.56
C PHE A 105 0.52 2.61 -9.93
N VAL A 106 1.23 2.88 -11.03
CA VAL A 106 1.60 4.26 -11.45
C VAL A 106 0.72 4.79 -12.59
N VAL A 107 -0.23 4.00 -13.09
CA VAL A 107 -1.17 4.40 -14.13
C VAL A 107 -2.41 4.99 -13.45
N PRO A 108 -2.83 6.24 -13.68
CA PRO A 108 -3.83 6.92 -12.84
C PRO A 108 -5.15 6.17 -12.64
N VAL A 109 -5.76 5.67 -13.72
CA VAL A 109 -7.04 4.95 -13.65
C VAL A 109 -6.83 3.50 -13.21
N ALA A 110 -5.85 2.81 -13.78
CA ALA A 110 -5.58 1.42 -13.43
C ALA A 110 -5.08 1.27 -11.99
N GLY A 111 -4.34 2.24 -11.47
CA GLY A 111 -3.77 2.27 -10.12
C GLY A 111 -4.80 2.32 -9.00
N LEU A 112 -6.06 2.67 -9.32
CA LEU A 112 -7.17 2.61 -8.37
C LEU A 112 -7.87 1.25 -8.33
N ILE A 113 -7.67 0.40 -9.34
CA ILE A 113 -8.48 -0.80 -9.58
C ILE A 113 -7.61 -2.06 -9.65
N VAL A 114 -6.61 -2.06 -10.54
CA VAL A 114 -5.81 -3.24 -10.89
C VAL A 114 -4.94 -3.71 -9.71
N PRO A 115 -4.24 -2.86 -8.95
CA PRO A 115 -3.46 -3.33 -7.82
C PRO A 115 -4.27 -4.13 -6.80
N PHE A 116 -5.50 -3.71 -6.51
CA PHE A 116 -6.40 -4.44 -5.63
C PHE A 116 -6.72 -5.84 -6.18
N GLN A 117 -7.11 -5.91 -7.45
CA GLN A 117 -7.46 -7.18 -8.08
C GLN A 117 -6.24 -8.11 -8.19
N ALA A 118 -5.08 -7.57 -8.58
CA ALA A 118 -3.85 -8.32 -8.74
C ALA A 118 -3.30 -8.83 -7.39
N MET A 119 -3.40 -8.05 -6.31
CA MET A 119 -2.99 -8.49 -4.97
C MET A 119 -3.95 -9.52 -4.38
N ARG A 120 -5.25 -9.43 -4.71
CA ARG A 120 -6.25 -10.43 -4.31
C ARG A 120 -6.03 -11.77 -5.02
N GLU A 121 -5.80 -11.74 -6.34
CA GLU A 121 -5.40 -12.93 -7.09
C GLU A 121 -4.10 -13.51 -6.53
N LEU A 122 -3.08 -12.66 -6.34
CA LEU A 122 -1.79 -13.08 -5.80
C LEU A 122 -1.94 -13.76 -4.43
N TRP A 123 -2.78 -13.21 -3.55
CA TRP A 123 -3.08 -13.83 -2.26
C TRP A 123 -3.69 -15.21 -2.44
N ASN A 124 -4.82 -15.30 -3.14
CA ASN A 124 -5.58 -16.55 -3.28
C ASN A 124 -4.73 -17.64 -3.92
N ARG A 125 -4.09 -17.35 -5.05
CA ARG A 125 -3.27 -18.34 -5.78
C ARG A 125 -2.04 -18.76 -5.00
N SER A 126 -1.41 -17.86 -4.24
CA SER A 126 -0.27 -18.23 -3.38
C SER A 126 -0.66 -19.15 -2.21
N HIS A 127 -1.93 -19.15 -1.79
CA HIS A 127 -2.45 -20.03 -0.74
C HIS A 127 -3.06 -21.33 -1.30
N GLY A 128 -2.89 -21.60 -2.60
CA GLY A 128 -3.37 -22.84 -3.24
C GLY A 128 -4.84 -22.81 -3.65
N GLU A 129 -5.54 -21.68 -3.55
CA GLU A 129 -6.93 -21.57 -3.97
C GLU A 129 -7.05 -21.77 -5.49
N PRO A 130 -7.99 -22.58 -5.99
CA PRO A 130 -8.18 -22.82 -7.42
C PRO A 130 -8.60 -21.54 -8.19
N GLU A 131 -8.51 -21.59 -9.53
CA GLU A 131 -8.81 -20.44 -10.42
C GLU A 131 -10.15 -19.76 -10.11
N HIS A 132 -11.21 -20.53 -9.90
CA HIS A 132 -12.55 -19.98 -9.65
C HIS A 132 -12.65 -19.18 -8.34
N PHE A 133 -11.71 -19.40 -7.41
CA PHE A 133 -11.60 -18.63 -6.17
C PHE A 133 -10.54 -17.51 -6.23
N ALA A 134 -9.87 -17.31 -7.37
CA ALA A 134 -8.86 -16.25 -7.54
C ALA A 134 -9.40 -14.84 -7.22
N ARG A 135 -10.71 -14.62 -7.41
CA ARG A 135 -11.37 -13.32 -7.21
C ARG A 135 -12.18 -13.21 -5.92
N VAL A 136 -12.21 -14.26 -5.09
CA VAL A 136 -12.90 -14.23 -3.78
C VAL A 136 -12.28 -13.14 -2.90
N SER A 137 -13.15 -12.43 -2.18
CA SER A 137 -12.75 -11.36 -1.27
C SER A 137 -11.82 -11.89 -0.18
N VAL A 138 -10.71 -11.18 0.02
CA VAL A 138 -9.78 -11.43 1.12
C VAL A 138 -9.84 -10.21 2.03
N ASP A 139 -10.27 -10.40 3.28
CA ASP A 139 -10.53 -9.29 4.22
C ASP A 139 -9.30 -8.41 4.44
N THR A 140 -8.12 -9.03 4.55
CA THR A 140 -6.86 -8.30 4.77
C THR A 140 -6.51 -7.43 3.55
N VAL A 141 -6.68 -7.95 2.33
CA VAL A 141 -6.44 -7.22 1.08
C VAL A 141 -7.48 -6.10 0.89
N SER A 142 -8.74 -6.38 1.22
CA SER A 142 -9.83 -5.41 1.13
C SER A 142 -9.67 -4.27 2.15
N SER A 143 -9.23 -4.59 3.37
CA SER A 143 -8.94 -3.60 4.41
C SER A 143 -7.76 -2.71 4.03
N TRP A 144 -6.66 -3.29 3.54
CA TRP A 144 -5.52 -2.54 3.00
C TRP A 144 -5.97 -1.51 1.96
N TRP A 145 -6.71 -1.97 0.94
CA TRP A 145 -7.10 -1.12 -0.17
C TRP A 145 -8.11 -0.05 0.24
N SER A 146 -9.06 -0.40 1.10
CA SER A 146 -10.06 0.55 1.62
C SER A 146 -9.40 1.67 2.41
N CYS A 147 -8.45 1.32 3.29
CA CYS A 147 -7.64 2.28 4.04
C CYS A 147 -6.83 3.19 3.10
N TRP A 148 -6.16 2.61 2.09
CA TRP A 148 -5.38 3.36 1.11
C TRP A 148 -6.23 4.36 0.33
N VAL A 149 -7.31 3.89 -0.30
CA VAL A 149 -8.20 4.73 -1.10
C VAL A 149 -8.83 5.84 -0.27
N ALA A 150 -9.36 5.51 0.91
CA ALA A 150 -9.96 6.52 1.79
C ALA A 150 -8.94 7.57 2.24
N GLY A 151 -7.75 7.16 2.69
CA GLY A 151 -6.69 8.07 3.11
C GLY A 151 -6.21 8.98 1.97
N THR A 152 -5.95 8.42 0.79
CA THR A 152 -5.52 9.19 -0.39
C THR A 152 -6.60 10.15 -0.88
N LEU A 153 -7.88 9.77 -0.87
CA LEU A 153 -8.97 10.66 -1.26
C LEU A 153 -9.13 11.84 -0.31
N ILE A 154 -8.96 11.62 1.01
CA ILE A 154 -9.00 12.71 1.99
C ILE A 154 -7.81 13.66 1.79
N LEU A 155 -6.59 13.14 1.62
CA LEU A 155 -5.42 13.99 1.32
C LEU A 155 -5.58 14.77 0.02
N PHE A 156 -6.12 14.13 -1.02
CA PHE A 156 -6.41 14.78 -2.30
C PHE A 156 -7.41 15.92 -2.12
N ALA A 157 -8.51 15.69 -1.40
CA ALA A 157 -9.50 16.71 -1.12
C ALA A 157 -8.90 17.89 -0.34
N LEU A 158 -8.13 17.63 0.73
CA LEU A 158 -7.45 18.69 1.50
C LEU A 158 -6.47 19.51 0.65
N THR A 159 -5.71 18.83 -0.21
CA THR A 159 -4.77 19.48 -1.14
C THR A 159 -5.52 20.32 -2.17
N LEU A 160 -6.60 19.80 -2.74
CA LEU A 160 -7.44 20.51 -3.70
C LEU A 160 -8.07 21.76 -3.07
N LEU A 161 -8.64 21.63 -1.86
CA LEU A 161 -9.21 22.78 -1.13
C LEU A 161 -8.17 23.86 -0.86
N THR A 162 -6.97 23.46 -0.40
CA THR A 162 -5.87 24.40 -0.15
C THR A 162 -5.39 25.05 -1.45
N ALA A 163 -5.35 24.30 -2.56
CA ALA A 163 -4.97 24.83 -3.86
C ALA A 163 -6.01 25.82 -4.39
N LEU A 164 -7.32 25.53 -4.26
CA LEU A 164 -8.39 26.43 -4.66
C LEU A 164 -8.32 27.77 -3.90
N ASP A 165 -8.14 27.72 -2.59
CA ASP A 165 -8.04 28.93 -1.75
C ASP A 165 -6.79 29.77 -2.07
N ARG A 166 -5.69 29.13 -2.49
CA ARG A 166 -4.44 29.82 -2.84
C ARG A 166 -4.38 30.33 -4.27
N LEU A 167 -5.03 29.65 -5.20
CA LEU A 167 -4.92 29.92 -6.64
C LEU A 167 -6.13 30.64 -7.21
N THR A 168 -7.23 30.69 -6.48
CA THR A 168 -8.48 31.31 -6.92
C THR A 168 -9.05 32.24 -5.85
N PRO A 169 -9.94 33.18 -6.21
CA PRO A 169 -10.65 34.00 -5.23
C PRO A 169 -11.72 33.23 -4.43
N PHE A 170 -11.92 31.93 -4.72
CA PHE A 170 -12.93 31.12 -4.06
C PHE A 170 -12.43 30.67 -2.68
N VAL A 171 -13.03 31.22 -1.63
CA VAL A 171 -12.72 30.87 -0.25
C VAL A 171 -13.76 29.90 0.26
N LEU A 172 -13.35 28.64 0.51
CA LEU A 172 -14.18 27.68 1.23
C LEU A 172 -13.85 27.75 2.73
N MET A 173 -14.78 28.27 3.53
CA MET A 173 -14.61 28.30 4.98
C MET A 173 -14.91 26.94 5.60
N THR A 174 -13.87 26.30 6.15
CA THR A 174 -13.98 25.11 7.00
C THR A 174 -13.95 25.51 8.46
N PRO A 175 -14.80 24.93 9.34
CA PRO A 175 -14.73 25.22 10.77
C PRO A 175 -13.34 24.94 11.37
N PRO A 176 -12.90 25.68 12.39
CA PRO A 176 -11.61 25.45 13.04
C PRO A 176 -11.45 24.00 13.49
N GLY A 177 -10.28 23.42 13.23
CA GLY A 177 -9.93 22.05 13.57
C GLY A 177 -10.41 20.98 12.57
N VAL A 178 -11.35 21.27 11.67
CA VAL A 178 -11.88 20.25 10.73
C VAL A 178 -10.79 19.77 9.76
N ASN A 179 -9.99 20.67 9.20
CA ASN A 179 -8.89 20.29 8.29
C ASN A 179 -7.81 19.47 9.00
N GLY A 180 -7.45 19.86 10.22
CA GLY A 180 -6.50 19.10 11.04
C GLY A 180 -7.02 17.71 11.41
N LEU A 181 -8.32 17.59 11.70
CA LEU A 181 -8.97 16.30 11.97
C LEU A 181 -8.97 15.40 10.72
N PHE A 182 -9.30 15.92 9.55
CA PHE A 182 -9.26 15.16 8.30
C PHE A 182 -7.83 14.75 7.93
N LEU A 183 -6.84 15.62 8.16
CA LEU A 183 -5.44 15.26 7.95
C LEU A 183 -5.03 14.12 8.88
N LEU A 184 -5.37 14.22 10.18
CA LEU A 184 -5.10 13.15 11.13
C LEU A 184 -5.78 11.84 10.71
N LEU A 185 -7.05 11.88 10.32
CA LEU A 185 -7.78 10.71 9.83
C LEU A 185 -7.11 10.10 8.61
N ALA A 186 -6.67 10.92 7.65
CA ALA A 186 -5.99 10.45 6.45
C ALA A 186 -4.67 9.75 6.78
N LEU A 187 -3.86 10.32 7.67
CA LEU A 187 -2.60 9.71 8.12
C LEU A 187 -2.86 8.39 8.87
N LEU A 188 -3.89 8.32 9.73
CA LEU A 188 -4.24 7.06 10.41
C LEU A 188 -4.72 5.97 9.45
N LEU A 189 -5.45 6.34 8.39
CA LEU A 189 -5.86 5.42 7.34
C LEU A 189 -4.65 4.92 6.52
N LEU A 190 -3.71 5.79 6.17
CA LEU A 190 -2.50 5.39 5.46
C LEU A 190 -1.58 4.51 6.31
N ALA A 191 -1.48 4.77 7.61
CA ALA A 191 -0.80 3.91 8.56
C ALA A 191 -1.47 2.52 8.64
N GLY A 192 -2.81 2.48 8.71
CA GLY A 192 -3.59 1.24 8.65
C GLY A 192 -3.33 0.45 7.36
N SER A 193 -3.32 1.14 6.22
CA SER A 193 -2.96 0.55 4.92
C SER A 193 -1.55 -0.06 4.94
N ALA A 194 -0.54 0.68 5.39
CA ALA A 194 0.83 0.19 5.48
C ALA A 194 0.96 -1.05 6.37
N TRP A 195 0.25 -1.07 7.50
CA TRP A 195 0.23 -2.22 8.39
C TRP A 195 -0.37 -3.48 7.73
N PHE A 196 -1.52 -3.35 7.07
CA PHE A 196 -2.12 -4.47 6.34
C PHE A 196 -1.21 -4.93 5.19
N LEU A 197 -0.63 -4.00 4.43
CA LEU A 197 0.27 -4.33 3.33
C LEU A 197 1.52 -5.08 3.80
N TRP A 198 2.11 -4.66 4.93
CA TRP A 198 3.24 -5.35 5.53
C TRP A 198 2.92 -6.81 5.89
N ARG A 199 1.70 -7.06 6.41
CA ARG A 199 1.20 -8.41 6.71
C ARG A 199 0.94 -9.20 5.43
N ILE A 200 0.37 -8.57 4.40
CA ILE A 200 0.09 -9.20 3.11
C ILE A 200 1.37 -9.69 2.43
N VAL A 201 2.39 -8.83 2.36
CA VAL A 201 3.68 -9.17 1.78
C VAL A 201 4.31 -10.36 2.52
N ALA A 202 4.25 -10.37 3.85
CA ALA A 202 4.74 -11.48 4.67
C ALA A 202 3.99 -12.78 4.41
N ALA A 203 2.65 -12.75 4.46
CA ALA A 203 1.79 -13.91 4.30
C ALA A 203 1.96 -14.57 2.92
N ILE A 204 1.90 -13.78 1.84
CA ILE A 204 2.10 -14.27 0.47
C ILE A 204 3.50 -14.88 0.30
N THR A 205 4.53 -14.20 0.84
CA THR A 205 5.91 -14.69 0.75
C THR A 205 6.10 -16.02 1.47
N LEU A 206 5.42 -16.23 2.60
CA LEU A 206 5.44 -17.49 3.35
C LEU A 206 4.65 -18.59 2.61
N ALA A 207 3.48 -18.26 2.09
CA ALA A 207 2.62 -19.21 1.38
C ALA A 207 3.31 -19.79 0.13
N GLN A 208 3.95 -18.94 -0.68
CA GLN A 208 4.75 -19.38 -1.84
C GLN A 208 5.97 -20.24 -1.46
N GLN A 209 6.44 -20.18 -0.20
CA GLN A 209 7.53 -21.04 0.28
C GLN A 209 7.06 -22.36 0.88
N SER A 210 5.81 -22.45 1.34
CA SER A 210 5.28 -23.63 2.01
C SER A 210 4.67 -24.63 1.04
N VAL A 211 4.01 -24.15 -0.02
CA VAL A 211 3.38 -25.01 -1.05
C VAL A 211 4.40 -25.96 -1.68
N THR A 212 5.65 -25.53 -1.81
CA THR A 212 6.74 -26.27 -2.43
C THR A 212 7.35 -27.37 -1.55
N ARG A 213 7.04 -27.38 -0.25
CA ARG A 213 7.59 -28.40 0.67
C ARG A 213 6.78 -29.70 0.68
N VAL A 214 5.50 -29.66 0.28
CA VAL A 214 4.60 -30.83 0.35
C VAL A 214 4.86 -31.82 -0.78
N GLU A 215 5.23 -31.33 -1.98
CA GLU A 215 5.53 -32.19 -3.13
C GLU A 215 6.81 -33.03 -2.95
N GLY A 216 7.77 -32.59 -2.13
CA GLY A 216 9.02 -33.32 -1.88
C GLY A 216 8.96 -34.39 -0.77
N THR A 217 7.79 -34.62 -0.15
CA THR A 217 7.60 -35.61 0.93
C THR A 217 6.98 -36.93 0.48
N PHE A 218 6.62 -37.04 -0.80
CA PHE A 218 5.99 -38.24 -1.38
C PHE A 218 6.88 -38.99 -2.39
N ASP A 219 8.14 -38.58 -2.51
CA ASP A 219 9.21 -39.29 -3.26
C ASP A 219 10.18 -39.97 -2.27
#